data_AF-A0A377ZAQ3-F1
#
_entry.id   AF-A0A377ZAQ3-F1
#
_cell.length_a   1.000
_cell.length_b   1.000
_cell.length_c   1.000
_cell.angle_alpha   90.00
_cell.angle_beta   90.00
_cell.angle_gamma   90.00
#
_symmetry.space_group_name_H-M   'P 1'
#
loop_
_entity.id
_entity.type
_entity.pdbx_description
1 polymer ?
#
loop_
_entity_poly.entity_id
_entity_poly.type
_entity_poly.pdbx_seq_one_letter_code
_entity_poly.pdbx_strand_id
1 'polypeptide(L)'
;MSHHDVKNYGGADDAAAAFVWNTPKKAVNPYTDPAEVAPVSALSNLIALYASDNEQEQLRREAMSDEVWERYFFNESRDPVQREMEQDRLISHTKMAREQQRFNPDLVILADVNAMPSHISKPLLERIKYFHSLGRAKAYSRYLRETIRPCLERLERVRASQVSASFRFMASHDGLEGLLVLPEMNQDQVKRLSTLVAAHMSMCLDAACGELFADEDVTPEEIRRSWERVAAEAMRLDVNPPAFERLRRKKHRRNPVPYELIPGSLARMLCADWWYRKLWQMRCEWREEQLRAVCLVNKKASRMSAMRP
;
A
#
# COMPACT_ATOMS: atom_id res chain seq x y z
N MET A 1 -16.85 -73.71 -105.92
CA MET A 1 -15.62 -73.85 -106.74
C MET A 1 -14.44 -73.91 -105.79
N SER A 2 -13.51 -74.81 -106.07
CA SER A 2 -12.27 -75.11 -105.34
C SER A 2 -11.35 -73.89 -105.17
N HIS A 3 -10.68 -73.72 -104.03
CA HIS A 3 -9.21 -73.82 -103.87
C HIS A 3 -8.69 -73.31 -102.49
N HIS A 4 -7.86 -74.14 -101.86
CA HIS A 4 -6.56 -73.89 -101.17
C HIS A 4 -5.98 -72.46 -101.23
N ASP A 5 -5.14 -71.91 -100.34
CA ASP A 5 -4.24 -72.28 -99.23
C ASP A 5 -4.08 -70.97 -98.39
N VAL A 6 -3.44 -70.82 -97.22
CA VAL A 6 -2.05 -71.07 -96.82
C VAL A 6 -1.98 -70.85 -95.30
N LYS A 7 -1.38 -71.80 -94.56
CA LYS A 7 -0.96 -71.62 -93.16
C LYS A 7 0.30 -70.76 -93.12
N ASN A 8 0.26 -69.64 -92.41
CA ASN A 8 1.46 -68.97 -91.87
C ASN A 8 1.44 -69.06 -90.34
N TYR A 9 2.35 -69.90 -89.82
CA TYR A 9 2.82 -69.92 -88.43
C TYR A 9 3.69 -68.66 -88.22
N GLY A 10 3.52 -67.85 -87.16
CA GLY A 10 3.92 -68.16 -85.77
C GLY A 10 5.46 -68.06 -85.63
N GLY A 11 6.07 -67.22 -84.80
CA GLY A 11 5.57 -66.32 -83.77
C GLY A 11 6.75 -65.53 -83.15
N ALA A 12 6.43 -64.44 -82.45
CA ALA A 12 7.40 -63.68 -81.67
C ALA A 12 6.83 -63.20 -80.31
N ASP A 13 5.69 -63.73 -79.85
CA ASP A 13 4.96 -63.13 -78.72
C ASP A 13 4.90 -63.96 -77.42
N ASP A 14 5.37 -65.21 -77.41
CA ASP A 14 5.18 -66.10 -76.24
C ASP A 14 6.15 -65.87 -75.07
N ALA A 15 7.11 -64.93 -75.16
CA ALA A 15 8.05 -64.61 -74.08
C ALA A 15 7.59 -63.46 -73.16
N ALA A 16 6.52 -62.74 -73.51
CA ALA A 16 6.07 -61.58 -72.74
C ALA A 16 5.17 -61.91 -71.54
N ALA A 17 4.69 -63.15 -71.40
CA ALA A 17 3.67 -63.53 -70.42
C ALA A 17 4.18 -64.09 -69.07
N ALA A 18 5.50 -64.17 -68.83
CA ALA A 18 6.06 -64.95 -67.71
C ALA A 18 6.18 -64.21 -66.35
N PHE A 19 5.96 -62.89 -66.28
CA PHE A 19 6.12 -62.14 -65.03
C PHE A 19 4.79 -61.55 -64.53
N VAL A 20 4.55 -61.61 -63.21
CA VAL A 20 3.33 -61.12 -62.54
C VAL A 20 3.06 -59.62 -62.80
N TRP A 21 4.08 -58.85 -63.19
CA TRP A 21 3.94 -57.43 -63.52
C TRP A 21 3.56 -57.17 -64.99
N ASN A 22 3.57 -58.20 -65.85
CA ASN A 22 3.15 -58.13 -67.26
C ASN A 22 1.66 -58.48 -67.46
N THR A 23 0.95 -58.93 -66.42
CA THR A 23 -0.51 -59.06 -66.49
C THR A 23 -1.15 -57.67 -66.50
N PRO A 24 -2.18 -57.43 -67.35
CA PRO A 24 -2.83 -56.13 -67.42
C PRO A 24 -3.47 -55.81 -66.07
N LYS A 25 -2.90 -54.84 -65.35
CA LYS A 25 -3.44 -54.38 -64.07
C LYS A 25 -4.80 -53.75 -64.32
N LYS A 26 -5.82 -54.17 -63.58
CA LYS A 26 -7.15 -53.52 -63.63
C LYS A 26 -6.95 -52.06 -63.24
N ALA A 27 -7.40 -51.14 -64.09
CA ALA A 27 -7.39 -49.71 -63.80
C ALA A 27 -8.29 -49.47 -62.58
N VAL A 28 -7.69 -49.15 -61.43
CA VAL A 28 -8.42 -48.88 -60.19
C VAL A 28 -8.97 -47.46 -60.29
N ASN A 29 -10.30 -47.31 -60.27
CA ASN A 29 -10.93 -46.00 -60.27
C ASN A 29 -11.33 -45.62 -58.82
N PRO A 30 -10.69 -44.61 -58.20
CA PRO A 30 -10.90 -44.28 -56.79
C PRO A 30 -12.32 -43.80 -56.44
N TYR A 31 -13.15 -43.50 -57.44
CA TYR A 31 -14.53 -43.05 -57.24
C TYR A 31 -15.58 -44.17 -57.33
N THR A 32 -15.25 -45.33 -57.92
CA THR A 32 -16.22 -46.42 -58.16
C THR A 32 -15.78 -47.78 -57.61
N ASP A 33 -14.49 -48.00 -57.39
CA ASP A 33 -13.99 -49.21 -56.73
C ASP A 33 -13.71 -48.88 -55.24
N PRO A 34 -14.39 -49.50 -54.26
CA PRO A 34 -14.02 -49.32 -52.86
C PRO A 34 -12.60 -49.86 -52.66
N ALA A 35 -11.74 -49.09 -51.98
CA ALA A 35 -10.39 -49.54 -51.64
C ALA A 35 -10.49 -50.86 -50.87
N GLU A 36 -9.95 -51.95 -51.44
CA GLU A 36 -9.83 -53.21 -50.71
C GLU A 36 -9.05 -52.93 -49.42
N VAL A 37 -9.72 -53.04 -48.27
CA VAL A 37 -9.10 -52.84 -46.97
C VAL A 37 -8.11 -53.99 -46.79
N ALA A 38 -6.84 -53.71 -47.01
CA ALA A 38 -5.76 -54.66 -46.76
C ALA A 38 -5.91 -55.21 -45.33
N PRO A 39 -5.79 -56.53 -45.11
CA PRO A 39 -5.87 -57.11 -43.78
C PRO A 39 -4.85 -56.40 -42.90
N VAL A 40 -5.28 -55.99 -41.70
CA VAL A 40 -4.50 -55.10 -40.84
C VAL A 40 -3.10 -55.69 -40.63
N SER A 41 -2.12 -55.11 -41.31
CA SER A 41 -0.74 -55.54 -41.20
C SER A 41 -0.28 -55.34 -39.76
N ALA A 42 0.56 -56.24 -39.25
CA ALA A 42 1.17 -56.09 -37.92
C ALA A 42 1.83 -54.71 -37.76
N LEU A 43 2.37 -54.14 -38.84
CA LEU A 43 2.92 -52.79 -38.89
C LEU A 43 1.85 -51.70 -38.74
N SER A 44 0.67 -51.86 -39.35
CA SER A 44 -0.43 -50.90 -39.23
C SER A 44 -0.96 -50.82 -37.80
N ASN A 45 -1.05 -51.97 -37.11
CA ASN A 45 -1.39 -52.01 -35.69
C ASN A 45 -0.33 -51.31 -34.83
N LEU A 46 0.95 -51.53 -35.14
CA LEU A 46 2.04 -50.90 -34.41
C LEU A 46 2.06 -49.37 -34.62
N ILE A 47 1.80 -48.89 -35.83
CA ILE A 47 1.65 -47.46 -36.15
C ILE A 47 0.47 -46.85 -35.37
N ALA A 48 -0.67 -47.56 -35.31
CA ALA A 48 -1.84 -47.10 -34.55
C ALA A 48 -1.56 -47.01 -33.04
N LEU A 49 -0.87 -48.01 -32.46
CA LEU A 49 -0.46 -48.00 -31.05
C LEU A 49 0.51 -46.85 -30.75
N TYR A 50 1.50 -46.62 -31.60
CA TYR A 50 2.42 -45.48 -31.46
C TYR A 50 1.70 -44.13 -31.58
N ALA A 51 0.71 -44.02 -32.47
CA ALA A 51 -0.12 -42.82 -32.57
C ALA A 51 -0.90 -42.60 -31.27
N SER A 52 -1.53 -43.64 -30.72
CA SER A 52 -2.27 -43.54 -29.46
C SER A 52 -1.38 -43.22 -28.26
N ASP A 53 -0.15 -43.76 -28.20
CA ASP A 53 0.79 -43.45 -27.13
C ASP A 53 1.28 -42.00 -27.22
N ASN A 54 1.53 -41.50 -28.44
CA ASN A 54 1.89 -40.09 -28.65
C ASN A 54 0.75 -39.14 -28.25
N GLU A 55 -0.50 -39.48 -28.56
CA GLU A 55 -1.67 -38.72 -28.11
C GLU A 55 -1.76 -38.69 -26.59
N GLN A 56 -1.54 -39.83 -25.92
CA GLN A 56 -1.52 -39.87 -24.45
C GLN A 56 -0.37 -39.05 -23.85
N GLU A 57 0.81 -39.07 -24.45
CA GLU A 57 1.92 -38.22 -24.01
C GLU A 57 1.63 -36.74 -24.21
N GLN A 58 0.97 -36.37 -25.31
CA GLN A 58 0.53 -35.00 -25.55
C GLN A 58 -0.45 -34.55 -24.47
N LEU A 59 -1.48 -35.35 -24.18
CA LEU A 59 -2.45 -35.05 -23.11
C LEU A 59 -1.78 -34.93 -21.73
N ARG A 60 -0.78 -35.76 -21.42
CA ARG A 60 0.00 -35.64 -20.18
C ARG A 60 0.82 -34.36 -20.13
N ARG A 61 1.43 -33.95 -21.25
CA ARG A 61 2.19 -32.69 -21.34
C ARG A 61 1.27 -31.49 -21.20
N GLU A 62 0.09 -31.53 -21.81
CA GLU A 62 -0.94 -30.49 -21.68
C GLU A 62 -1.44 -30.40 -20.23
N ALA A 63 -1.79 -31.51 -19.59
CA ALA A 63 -2.20 -31.52 -18.19
C ALA A 63 -1.12 -30.96 -17.25
N MET A 64 0.16 -31.33 -17.44
CA MET A 64 1.27 -30.76 -16.68
C MET A 64 1.47 -29.26 -16.95
N SER A 65 1.22 -28.81 -18.19
CA SER A 65 1.25 -27.39 -18.54
C SER A 65 0.13 -26.62 -17.85
N ASP A 66 -1.07 -27.18 -17.83
CA ASP A 66 -2.23 -26.59 -17.16
C ASP A 66 -2.03 -26.51 -15.65
N GLU A 67 -1.49 -27.56 -15.01
CA GLU A 67 -1.14 -27.52 -13.58
C GLU A 67 -0.10 -26.44 -13.24
N VAL A 68 0.90 -26.25 -14.11
CA VAL A 68 1.90 -25.18 -13.97
C VAL A 68 1.27 -23.81 -14.21
N TRP A 69 0.37 -23.70 -15.18
CA TRP A 69 -0.39 -22.49 -15.48
C TRP A 69 -1.22 -22.06 -14.26
N GLU A 70 -2.00 -22.99 -13.69
CA GLU A 70 -2.82 -22.77 -12.51
C GLU A 70 -1.99 -22.39 -11.27
N ARG A 71 -0.82 -23.01 -11.09
CA ARG A 71 0.01 -22.78 -9.90
C ARG A 71 0.79 -21.46 -9.93
N TYR A 72 1.24 -21.02 -11.10
CA TYR A 72 2.17 -19.89 -11.22
C TYR A 72 1.59 -18.66 -11.92
N PHE A 73 0.64 -18.84 -12.84
CA PHE A 73 0.11 -17.77 -13.69
C PHE A 73 -1.33 -17.40 -13.32
N PHE A 74 -2.19 -18.38 -13.04
CA PHE A 74 -3.56 -18.14 -12.57
C PHE A 74 -3.56 -17.87 -11.06
N ASN A 75 -3.57 -16.59 -10.69
CA ASN A 75 -3.97 -16.14 -9.36
C ASN A 75 -5.10 -15.13 -9.58
N GLU A 76 -6.21 -15.23 -8.83
CA GLU A 76 -7.33 -14.27 -8.87
C GLU A 76 -6.83 -12.80 -8.77
N SER A 77 -5.73 -12.57 -8.05
CA SER A 77 -5.10 -11.24 -7.91
C SER A 77 -4.23 -10.77 -9.10
N ARG A 78 -3.88 -11.65 -10.04
CA ARG A 78 -2.97 -11.36 -11.17
C ARG A 78 -3.63 -11.37 -12.54
N ASP A 79 -4.86 -11.87 -12.67
CA ASP A 79 -5.63 -11.76 -13.91
C ASP A 79 -5.86 -10.27 -14.25
N PRO A 80 -5.34 -9.78 -15.40
CA PRO A 80 -5.51 -8.39 -15.80
C PRO A 80 -7.00 -8.02 -15.97
N VAL A 81 -7.83 -8.95 -16.43
CA VAL A 81 -9.25 -8.71 -16.71
C VAL A 81 -10.04 -8.59 -15.41
N GLN A 82 -9.78 -9.47 -14.42
CA GLN A 82 -10.43 -9.36 -13.11
C GLN A 82 -10.02 -8.09 -12.36
N ARG A 83 -8.74 -7.71 -12.41
CA ARG A 83 -8.28 -6.43 -11.83
C ARG A 83 -8.96 -5.23 -12.47
N GLU A 84 -9.12 -5.24 -13.79
CA GLU A 84 -9.85 -4.19 -14.52
C GLU A 84 -11.32 -4.15 -14.09
N MET A 85 -11.99 -5.31 -13.98
CA MET A 85 -13.37 -5.39 -13.48
C MET A 85 -13.52 -4.90 -12.03
N GLU A 86 -12.59 -5.24 -11.14
CA GLU A 86 -12.57 -4.76 -9.75
C GLU A 86 -12.34 -3.24 -9.69
N GLN A 87 -11.40 -2.75 -10.49
CA GLN A 87 -11.13 -1.32 -10.63
C GLN A 87 -12.37 -0.58 -11.17
N ASP A 88 -13.05 -1.12 -12.18
CA ASP A 88 -14.28 -0.57 -12.73
C ASP A 88 -15.44 -0.59 -11.72
N ARG A 89 -15.54 -1.62 -10.88
CA ARG A 89 -16.49 -1.66 -9.76
C ARG A 89 -16.20 -0.56 -8.74
N LEU A 90 -14.94 -0.36 -8.38
CA LEU A 90 -14.53 0.72 -7.47
C LEU A 90 -14.79 2.11 -8.07
N ILE A 91 -14.49 2.29 -9.35
CA ILE A 91 -14.71 3.54 -10.10
C ILE A 91 -16.21 3.82 -10.22
N SER A 92 -17.03 2.83 -10.58
CA SER A 92 -18.48 2.99 -10.68
C SER A 92 -19.11 3.33 -9.33
N HIS A 93 -18.69 2.67 -8.24
CA HIS A 93 -19.16 3.00 -6.89
C HIS A 93 -18.78 4.44 -6.47
N THR A 94 -17.53 4.85 -6.71
CA THR A 94 -17.09 6.23 -6.42
C THR A 94 -17.80 7.25 -7.31
N LYS A 95 -18.09 6.93 -8.58
CA LYS A 95 -18.86 7.78 -9.48
C LYS A 95 -20.30 7.96 -8.98
N MET A 96 -20.98 6.88 -8.60
CA MET A 96 -22.33 6.95 -8.01
C MET A 96 -22.35 7.75 -6.72
N ALA A 97 -21.36 7.56 -5.83
CA ALA A 97 -21.25 8.35 -4.59
C ALA A 97 -21.07 9.85 -4.89
N ARG A 98 -20.25 10.20 -5.88
CA ARG A 98 -20.08 11.59 -6.34
C ARG A 98 -21.34 12.18 -6.94
N GLU A 99 -22.10 11.40 -7.72
CA GLU A 99 -23.39 11.82 -8.24
C GLU A 99 -24.37 12.09 -7.11
N GLN A 100 -24.50 11.18 -6.14
CA GLN A 100 -25.34 11.39 -4.95
C GLN A 100 -24.93 12.63 -4.14
N GLN A 101 -23.63 12.91 -4.01
CA GLN A 101 -23.11 14.12 -3.36
C GLN A 101 -23.47 15.40 -4.12
N ARG A 102 -23.54 15.37 -5.45
CA ARG A 102 -24.00 16.52 -6.26
C ARG A 102 -25.47 16.82 -6.01
N PHE A 103 -26.29 15.79 -5.86
CA PHE A 103 -27.72 15.94 -5.57
C PHE A 103 -27.98 16.33 -4.10
N ASN A 104 -27.17 15.83 -3.17
CA ASN A 104 -27.31 16.11 -1.75
C ASN A 104 -25.95 16.50 -1.11
N PRO A 105 -25.69 17.80 -0.90
CA PRO A 105 -24.43 18.25 -0.32
C PRO A 105 -24.30 17.87 1.17
N ASP A 106 -25.37 17.44 1.84
CA ASP A 106 -25.31 16.97 3.22
C ASP A 106 -24.55 15.63 3.33
N LEU A 107 -24.53 14.83 2.25
CA LEU A 107 -23.77 13.58 2.17
C LEU A 107 -22.25 13.84 2.15
N VAL A 108 -21.80 14.97 1.61
CA VAL A 108 -20.39 15.38 1.65
C VAL A 108 -19.98 15.61 3.11
N ILE A 109 -20.78 16.36 3.87
CA ILE A 109 -20.51 16.64 5.28
C ILE A 109 -20.47 15.35 6.11
N LEU A 110 -21.36 14.39 5.83
CA LEU A 110 -21.34 13.08 6.50
C LEU A 110 -20.09 12.27 6.14
N ALA A 111 -19.68 12.27 4.88
CA ALA A 111 -18.43 11.64 4.45
C ALA A 111 -17.23 12.27 5.16
N ASP A 112 -17.19 13.61 5.26
CA ASP A 112 -16.13 14.34 5.95
C ASP A 112 -16.08 13.98 7.44
N VAL A 113 -17.23 13.89 8.12
CA VAL A 113 -17.30 13.43 9.53
C VAL A 113 -16.82 11.98 9.67
N ASN A 114 -17.19 11.09 8.74
CA ASN A 114 -16.76 9.69 8.78
C ASN A 114 -15.26 9.53 8.51
N ALA A 115 -14.66 10.41 7.71
CA ALA A 115 -13.23 10.46 7.47
C ALA A 115 -12.43 10.97 8.69
N MET A 116 -13.09 11.55 9.69
CA MET A 116 -12.42 12.02 10.89
C MET A 116 -11.99 10.86 11.82
N PRO A 117 -10.94 11.08 12.63
CA PRO A 117 -10.48 10.09 13.59
C PRO A 117 -11.56 9.70 14.59
N SER A 118 -11.49 8.46 15.09
CA SER A 118 -12.55 7.85 15.92
C SER A 118 -12.95 8.66 17.15
N HIS A 119 -12.04 9.41 17.77
CA HIS A 119 -12.34 10.27 18.93
C HIS A 119 -13.17 11.51 18.60
N ILE A 120 -13.28 11.88 17.31
CA ILE A 120 -14.08 13.00 16.81
C ILE A 120 -15.31 12.48 16.06
N SER A 121 -15.14 11.49 15.18
CA SER A 121 -16.23 10.99 14.34
C SER A 121 -17.33 10.33 15.15
N LYS A 122 -17.01 9.45 16.12
CA LYS A 122 -18.01 8.78 16.96
C LYS A 122 -18.97 9.74 17.68
N PRO A 123 -18.51 10.71 18.50
CA PRO A 123 -19.40 11.62 19.21
C PRO A 123 -20.20 12.54 18.26
N LEU A 124 -19.62 12.92 17.11
CA LEU A 124 -20.34 13.69 16.11
C LEU A 124 -21.44 12.87 15.44
N LEU A 125 -21.15 11.64 15.04
CA LEU A 125 -22.12 10.74 14.41
C LEU A 125 -23.26 10.37 15.34
N GLU A 126 -22.99 10.15 16.63
CA GLU A 126 -24.05 9.95 17.64
C GLU A 126 -25.01 11.13 17.71
N ARG A 127 -24.47 12.35 17.73
CA ARG A 127 -25.28 13.58 17.74
C ARG A 127 -26.04 13.78 16.43
N ILE A 128 -25.43 13.47 15.29
CA ILE A 128 -26.08 13.51 13.97
C ILE A 128 -27.22 12.49 13.91
N LYS A 129 -27.01 11.26 14.37
CA LYS A 129 -28.05 10.22 14.47
C LYS A 129 -29.23 10.66 15.32
N TYR A 130 -28.96 11.32 16.45
CA TYR A 130 -30.01 11.90 17.28
C TYR A 130 -30.81 12.99 16.54
N PHE A 131 -30.15 13.92 15.83
CA PHE A 131 -30.87 14.92 15.04
C PHE A 131 -31.66 14.31 13.87
N HIS A 132 -31.18 13.21 13.32
CA HIS A 132 -31.88 12.46 12.28
C HIS A 132 -33.15 11.78 12.83
N SER A 133 -33.09 11.17 14.01
CA SER A 133 -34.24 10.49 14.62
C SER A 133 -35.39 11.43 15.01
N LEU A 134 -35.15 12.74 15.10
CA LEU A 134 -36.20 13.75 15.29
C LEU A 134 -37.12 13.92 14.07
N GLY A 135 -36.79 13.33 12.91
CA GLY A 135 -37.66 13.31 11.72
C GLY A 135 -37.82 14.65 11.00
N ARG A 136 -37.03 15.67 11.37
CA ARG A 136 -37.12 17.04 10.81
C ARG A 136 -36.06 17.27 9.74
N ALA A 137 -36.33 16.85 8.50
CA ALA A 137 -35.37 16.90 7.38
C ALA A 137 -34.73 18.29 7.16
N LYS A 138 -35.51 19.38 7.18
CA LYS A 138 -34.98 20.76 7.01
C LYS A 138 -34.06 21.18 8.15
N ALA A 139 -34.43 20.87 9.39
CA ALA A 139 -33.64 21.20 10.57
C ALA A 139 -32.35 20.37 10.63
N TYR A 140 -32.41 19.11 10.21
CA TYR A 140 -31.27 18.22 10.08
C TYR A 140 -30.25 18.75 9.06
N SER A 141 -30.71 19.09 7.84
CA SER A 141 -29.85 19.68 6.81
C SER A 141 -29.22 20.99 7.28
N ARG A 142 -30.01 21.85 7.93
CA ARG A 142 -29.52 23.10 8.53
C ARG A 142 -28.45 22.83 9.59
N TYR A 143 -28.67 21.87 10.48
CA TYR A 143 -27.70 21.49 11.50
C TYR A 143 -26.36 21.05 10.89
N LEU A 144 -26.39 20.18 9.88
CA LEU A 144 -25.17 19.74 9.20
C LEU A 144 -24.40 20.92 8.58
N ARG A 145 -25.10 21.82 7.88
CA ARG A 145 -24.47 22.94 7.17
C ARG A 145 -24.02 24.08 8.07
N GLU A 146 -24.83 24.48 9.05
CA GLU A 146 -24.55 25.65 9.89
C GLU A 146 -23.75 25.30 11.15
N THR A 147 -23.73 24.03 11.59
CA THR A 147 -23.01 23.64 12.80
C THR A 147 -21.85 22.69 12.52
N ILE A 148 -22.09 21.57 11.83
CA ILE A 148 -21.08 20.53 11.65
C ILE A 148 -19.98 20.99 10.69
N ARG A 149 -20.34 21.55 9.53
CA ARG A 149 -19.35 22.06 8.57
C ARG A 149 -18.43 23.12 9.18
N PRO A 150 -18.93 24.19 9.84
CA PRO A 150 -18.06 25.15 10.53
C PRO A 150 -17.23 24.53 11.67
N CYS A 151 -17.74 23.50 12.37
CA CYS A 151 -16.95 22.76 13.37
C CYS A 151 -15.74 22.06 12.72
N LEU A 152 -15.91 21.43 11.56
CA LEU A 152 -14.83 20.77 10.82
C LEU A 152 -13.82 21.81 10.28
N GLU A 153 -14.28 22.91 9.71
CA GLU A 153 -13.41 24.00 9.22
C GLU A 153 -12.60 24.66 10.37
N ARG A 154 -13.17 24.75 11.59
CA ARG A 154 -12.42 25.19 12.78
C ARG A 154 -11.40 24.14 13.21
N LEU A 155 -11.76 22.86 13.18
CA LEU A 155 -10.88 21.76 13.54
C LEU A 155 -9.65 21.71 12.62
N GLU A 156 -9.83 21.88 11.31
CA GLU A 156 -8.74 21.93 10.35
C GLU A 156 -7.77 23.08 10.65
N ARG A 157 -8.28 24.27 10.97
CA ARG A 157 -7.45 25.41 11.39
C ARG A 157 -6.66 25.10 12.66
N VAL A 158 -7.26 24.44 13.64
CA VAL A 158 -6.57 24.01 14.86
C VAL A 158 -5.46 23.00 14.54
N ARG A 159 -5.72 21.99 13.69
CA ARG A 159 -4.69 21.04 13.26
C ARG A 159 -3.54 21.73 12.52
N ALA A 160 -3.85 22.66 11.63
CA ALA A 160 -2.84 23.43 10.90
C ALA A 160 -1.96 24.26 11.85
N SER A 161 -2.52 24.80 12.94
CA SER A 161 -1.76 25.52 13.96
C SER A 161 -0.97 24.64 14.92
N GLN A 162 -1.38 23.39 15.15
CA GLN A 162 -0.70 22.44 16.04
C GLN A 162 0.64 21.99 15.46
N VAL A 163 0.70 21.80 14.15
CA VAL A 163 1.89 21.32 13.45
C VAL A 163 2.64 22.52 12.86
N SER A 164 3.76 22.91 13.47
CA SER A 164 4.64 23.97 12.95
C SER A 164 5.42 23.50 11.72
N ALA A 165 6.01 24.43 10.95
CA ALA A 165 6.82 24.06 9.78
C ALA A 165 8.07 23.25 10.16
N SER A 166 8.72 23.61 11.28
CA SER A 166 9.81 22.85 11.88
C SER A 166 9.40 21.46 12.34
N PHE A 167 8.18 21.33 12.88
CA PHE A 167 7.65 20.04 13.30
C PHE A 167 7.38 19.12 12.08
N ARG A 168 6.87 19.67 10.97
CA ARG A 168 6.72 18.91 9.71
C ARG A 168 8.06 18.45 9.15
N PHE A 169 9.07 19.33 9.20
CA PHE A 169 10.43 18.97 8.80
C PHE A 169 10.95 17.81 9.64
N MET A 170 10.75 17.84 10.96
CA MET A 170 11.15 16.73 11.82
C MET A 170 10.44 15.42 11.46
N ALA A 171 9.16 15.48 11.10
CA ALA A 171 8.39 14.32 10.69
C ALA A 171 8.83 13.72 9.34
N SER A 172 9.62 14.44 8.54
CA SER A 172 10.21 13.90 7.29
C SER A 172 11.44 13.03 7.53
N HIS A 173 11.98 12.98 8.74
CA HIS A 173 13.04 12.03 9.08
C HIS A 173 12.49 10.61 9.18
N ASP A 174 13.32 9.64 8.81
CA ASP A 174 12.96 8.23 8.74
C ASP A 174 12.38 7.73 10.07
N GLY A 175 11.16 7.20 10.02
CA GLY A 175 10.45 6.65 11.19
C GLY A 175 9.76 7.69 12.09
N LEU A 176 9.88 9.00 11.81
CA LEU A 176 9.22 10.07 12.57
C LEU A 176 7.90 10.55 11.97
N GLU A 177 7.41 9.91 10.91
CA GLU A 177 6.14 10.21 10.25
C GLU A 177 4.94 10.21 11.21
N GLY A 178 5.01 9.38 12.26
CA GLY A 178 3.99 9.27 13.30
C GLY A 178 3.73 10.58 14.05
N LEU A 179 4.65 11.54 14.01
CA LEU A 179 4.48 12.88 14.60
C LEU A 179 3.29 13.64 13.98
N LEU A 180 3.03 13.47 12.68
CA LEU A 180 1.92 14.16 11.99
C LEU A 180 0.55 13.67 12.46
N VAL A 181 0.48 12.44 12.98
CA VAL A 181 -0.76 11.76 13.37
C VAL A 181 -0.82 11.54 14.89
N LEU A 182 0.00 12.29 15.65
CA LEU A 182 0.14 12.17 17.10
C LEU A 182 -1.20 12.15 17.87
N PRO A 183 -2.21 13.01 17.55
CA PRO A 183 -3.51 13.01 18.21
C PRO A 183 -4.29 11.71 18.10
N GLU A 184 -4.00 10.85 17.13
CA GLU A 184 -4.75 9.62 16.84
C GLU A 184 -4.09 8.38 17.44
N MET A 185 -2.79 8.47 17.73
CA MET A 185 -1.99 7.33 18.19
C MET A 185 -2.49 6.74 19.52
N ASN A 186 -2.33 5.42 19.67
CA ASN A 186 -2.52 4.72 20.93
C ASN A 186 -1.26 4.85 21.83
N GLN A 187 -1.33 4.32 23.05
CA GLN A 187 -0.23 4.44 24.01
C GLN A 187 1.06 3.77 23.52
N ASP A 188 0.96 2.58 22.94
CA ASP A 188 2.14 1.82 22.51
C ASP A 188 2.78 2.42 21.26
N GLN A 189 1.98 2.98 20.35
CA GLN A 189 2.45 3.76 19.21
C GLN A 189 3.24 4.99 19.67
N VAL A 190 2.75 5.71 20.70
CA VAL A 190 3.50 6.85 21.26
C VAL A 190 4.80 6.39 21.92
N LYS A 191 4.82 5.25 22.62
CA LYS A 191 6.07 4.68 23.18
C LYS A 191 7.09 4.37 22.07
N ARG A 192 6.65 3.71 21.00
CA ARG A 192 7.52 3.42 19.83
C ARG A 192 8.02 4.70 19.17
N LEU A 193 7.15 5.70 18.97
CA LEU A 193 7.57 6.99 18.44
C LEU A 193 8.58 7.68 19.35
N SER A 194 8.41 7.57 20.67
CA SER A 194 9.34 8.14 21.65
C SER A 194 10.72 7.49 21.60
N THR A 195 10.79 6.17 21.37
CA THR A 195 12.06 5.48 21.14
C THR A 195 12.74 5.93 19.85
N LEU A 196 11.97 6.18 18.79
CA LEU A 196 12.50 6.67 17.51
C LEU A 196 13.01 8.11 17.63
N VAL A 197 12.26 8.99 18.31
CA VAL A 197 12.71 10.36 18.58
C VAL A 197 13.97 10.35 19.43
N ALA A 198 14.04 9.53 20.48
CA ALA A 198 15.23 9.38 21.30
C ALA A 198 16.44 8.91 20.48
N ALA A 199 16.25 7.91 19.61
CA ALA A 199 17.30 7.43 18.70
C ALA A 199 17.76 8.52 17.72
N HIS A 200 16.83 9.29 17.15
CA HIS A 200 17.16 10.45 16.32
C HIS A 200 18.01 11.48 17.09
N MET A 201 17.65 11.80 18.32
CA MET A 201 18.44 12.72 19.16
C MET A 201 19.84 12.18 19.45
N SER A 202 20.00 10.86 19.65
CA SER A 202 21.31 10.21 19.78
C SER A 202 22.14 10.36 18.51
N MET A 203 21.55 10.10 17.35
CA MET A 203 22.22 10.27 16.05
C MET A 203 22.66 11.73 15.82
N CYS A 204 21.82 12.69 16.18
CA CYS A 204 22.18 14.11 16.11
C CYS A 204 23.33 14.46 17.05
N LEU A 205 23.39 13.84 18.24
CA LEU A 205 24.51 14.01 19.16
C LEU A 205 25.79 13.39 18.58
N ASP A 206 25.73 12.16 18.07
CA ASP A 206 26.88 11.46 17.50
C ASP A 206 27.45 12.23 16.30
N ALA A 207 26.59 12.74 15.42
CA ALA A 207 26.99 13.60 14.31
C ALA A 207 27.62 14.92 14.81
N ALA A 208 27.03 15.56 15.81
CA ALA A 208 27.58 16.79 16.39
C ALA A 208 28.93 16.57 17.07
N CYS A 209 29.11 15.45 17.76
CA CYS A 209 30.37 15.06 18.38
C CYS A 209 31.43 14.75 17.32
N GLY A 210 31.09 13.98 16.28
CA GLY A 210 32.02 13.63 15.19
C GLY A 210 32.51 14.84 14.39
N GLU A 211 31.70 15.89 14.24
CA GLU A 211 32.11 17.13 13.57
C GLU A 211 32.94 18.07 14.46
N LEU A 212 32.66 18.11 15.77
CA LEU A 212 33.24 19.10 16.68
C LEU A 212 34.46 18.60 17.44
N PHE A 213 34.57 17.29 17.69
CA PHE A 213 35.65 16.68 18.49
C PHE A 213 36.72 16.08 17.57
N ALA A 214 37.43 16.94 16.84
CA ALA A 214 38.50 16.52 15.93
C ALA A 214 39.82 16.19 16.65
N ASP A 215 40.07 16.82 17.80
CA ASP A 215 41.27 16.66 18.63
C ASP A 215 40.94 15.95 19.97
N GLU A 216 41.92 15.34 20.63
CA GLU A 216 41.73 14.65 21.93
C GLU A 216 41.34 15.61 23.07
N ASP A 217 41.67 16.90 22.95
CA ASP A 217 41.39 17.93 23.96
C ASP A 217 40.04 18.63 23.70
N VAL A 218 38.95 17.97 24.08
CA VAL A 218 37.59 18.52 23.91
C VAL A 218 37.36 19.73 24.84
N THR A 219 37.07 20.89 24.25
CA THR A 219 36.79 22.09 25.06
C THR A 219 35.36 22.09 25.62
N PRO A 220 35.10 22.64 26.83
CA PRO A 220 33.75 22.77 27.37
C PRO A 220 32.77 23.52 26.46
N GLU A 221 33.29 24.40 25.60
CA GLU A 221 32.52 25.16 24.64
C GLU A 221 32.09 24.31 23.43
N GLU A 222 32.90 23.34 23.00
CA GLU A 222 32.49 22.35 21.99
C GLU A 222 31.40 21.42 22.52
N ILE A 223 31.52 20.96 23.77
CA ILE A 223 30.48 20.17 24.45
C ILE A 223 29.16 20.95 24.53
N ARG A 224 29.25 22.26 24.79
CA ARG A 224 28.06 23.13 24.80
C ARG A 224 27.47 23.30 23.40
N ARG A 225 28.29 23.38 22.34
CA ARG A 225 27.82 23.48 20.95
C ARG A 225 27.16 22.19 20.48
N SER A 226 27.68 21.02 20.84
CA SER A 226 27.02 19.74 20.52
C SER A 226 25.66 19.64 21.23
N TRP A 227 25.59 20.03 22.50
CA TRP A 227 24.30 20.18 23.21
C TRP A 227 23.36 21.17 22.52
N GLU A 228 23.86 22.31 22.04
CA GLU A 228 23.05 23.34 21.38
C GLU A 228 22.41 22.83 20.08
N ARG A 229 23.10 21.95 19.33
CA ARG A 229 22.55 21.28 18.14
C ARG A 229 21.42 20.31 18.49
N VAL A 230 21.61 19.44 19.48
CA VAL A 230 20.57 18.51 19.94
C VAL A 230 19.37 19.27 20.54
N ALA A 231 19.64 20.34 21.28
CA ALA A 231 18.61 21.22 21.84
C ALA A 231 17.79 21.91 20.73
N ALA A 232 18.43 22.29 19.62
CA ALA A 232 17.74 22.85 18.47
C ALA A 232 16.79 21.83 17.82
N GLU A 233 17.18 20.56 17.72
CA GLU A 233 16.31 19.49 17.24
C GLU A 233 15.09 19.29 18.14
N ALA A 234 15.28 19.28 19.46
CA ALA A 234 14.16 19.18 20.40
C ALA A 234 13.22 20.41 20.31
N MET A 235 13.77 21.60 20.08
CA MET A 235 12.97 22.81 19.85
C MET A 235 12.18 22.76 18.53
N ARG A 236 12.66 22.06 17.50
CA ARG A 236 11.88 21.85 16.25
C ARG A 236 10.62 21.02 16.48
N LEU A 237 10.61 20.18 17.52
CA LEU A 237 9.45 19.45 18.02
C LEU A 237 8.57 20.28 18.96
N ASP A 238 8.80 21.59 19.09
CA ASP A 238 8.09 22.48 20.01
C ASP A 238 8.21 22.02 21.49
N VAL A 239 9.26 21.25 21.83
CA VAL A 239 9.56 20.81 23.20
C VAL A 239 10.77 21.57 23.74
N ASN A 240 10.56 22.31 24.84
CA ASN A 240 11.64 23.03 25.50
C ASN A 240 12.66 22.06 26.15
N PRO A 241 13.94 22.10 25.76
CA PRO A 241 14.99 21.27 26.36
C PRO A 241 15.13 21.52 27.88
N PRO A 242 15.54 20.48 28.65
CA PRO A 242 15.84 20.67 30.05
C PRO A 242 17.00 21.66 30.24
N ALA A 243 16.88 22.55 31.23
CA ALA A 243 17.87 23.60 31.51
C ALA A 243 18.21 24.56 30.35
N PHE A 244 17.38 24.61 29.29
CA PHE A 244 17.63 25.42 28.08
C PHE A 244 17.96 26.88 28.39
N GLU A 245 17.15 27.53 29.23
CA GLU A 245 17.32 28.93 29.65
C GLU A 245 18.64 29.21 30.37
N ARG A 246 19.22 28.18 31.00
CA ARG A 246 20.48 28.25 31.74
C ARG A 246 21.69 27.85 30.91
N LEU A 247 21.52 27.27 29.72
CA LEU A 247 22.60 26.77 28.87
C LEU A 247 22.72 27.53 27.54
N ARG A 248 21.64 28.17 27.08
CA ARG A 248 21.63 29.03 25.89
C ARG A 248 22.59 30.22 26.01
N ARG A 249 23.20 30.63 24.89
CA ARG A 249 23.95 31.89 24.78
C ARG A 249 23.02 33.08 25.03
N LYS A 250 23.42 33.96 25.95
CA LYS A 250 22.75 35.24 26.24
C LYS A 250 23.76 36.36 26.00
N LYS A 251 23.38 37.38 25.24
CA LYS A 251 24.26 38.52 24.88
C LYS A 251 24.87 39.22 26.11
N HIS A 252 24.10 39.31 27.20
CA HIS A 252 24.52 39.97 28.44
C HIS A 252 24.38 39.02 29.64
N ARG A 253 25.31 38.07 29.76
CA ARG A 253 25.30 37.07 30.83
C ARG A 253 26.14 37.56 32.01
N ARG A 254 25.55 37.58 33.21
CA ARG A 254 26.26 37.97 34.45
C ARG A 254 27.06 36.83 35.08
N ASN A 255 26.60 35.58 34.92
CA ASN A 255 27.22 34.39 35.53
C ASN A 255 27.79 33.45 34.46
N PRO A 256 28.90 32.73 34.73
CA PRO A 256 29.48 31.77 33.79
C PRO A 256 28.48 30.66 33.42
N VAL A 257 28.69 30.02 32.27
CA VAL A 257 27.83 28.92 31.81
C VAL A 257 27.98 27.72 32.74
N PRO A 258 26.88 27.20 33.33
CA PRO A 258 26.93 26.02 34.18
C PRO A 258 27.05 24.75 33.31
N TYR A 259 28.27 24.37 32.95
CA TYR A 259 28.55 23.20 32.11
C TYR A 259 28.12 21.87 32.77
N GLU A 260 28.06 21.83 34.10
CA GLU A 260 27.60 20.67 34.88
C GLU A 260 26.17 20.22 34.55
N LEU A 261 25.33 21.12 34.02
CA LEU A 261 23.95 20.80 33.66
C LEU A 261 23.82 20.12 32.29
N ILE A 262 24.88 20.15 31.46
CA ILE A 262 24.84 19.62 30.09
C ILE A 262 24.64 18.11 30.08
N PRO A 263 25.42 17.27 30.81
CA PRO A 263 25.24 15.83 30.78
C PRO A 263 23.84 15.41 31.24
N GLY A 264 23.32 16.03 32.30
CA GLY A 264 21.97 15.76 32.79
C GLY A 264 20.87 16.19 31.80
N SER A 265 21.09 17.29 31.07
CA SER A 265 20.18 17.70 30.00
C SER A 265 20.20 16.74 28.81
N LEU A 266 21.39 16.35 28.34
CA LEU A 266 21.54 15.40 27.24
C LEU A 266 20.89 14.06 27.61
N ALA A 267 21.17 13.52 28.79
CA ALA A 267 20.59 12.26 29.25
C ALA A 267 19.06 12.25 29.17
N ARG A 268 18.39 13.38 29.45
CA ARG A 268 16.93 13.50 29.30
C ARG A 268 16.48 13.56 27.85
N MET A 269 17.17 14.34 26.99
CA MET A 269 16.84 14.45 25.57
C MET A 269 17.12 13.15 24.79
N LEU A 270 18.00 12.29 25.30
CA LEU A 270 18.28 10.97 24.73
C LEU A 270 17.40 9.86 25.32
N CYS A 271 16.61 10.16 26.35
CA CYS A 271 15.81 9.16 27.06
C CYS A 271 14.42 9.02 26.43
N ALA A 272 14.06 7.80 26.02
CA ALA A 272 12.75 7.49 25.45
C ALA A 272 11.59 7.75 26.43
N ASP A 273 11.76 7.46 27.73
CA ASP A 273 10.71 7.70 28.74
C ASP A 273 10.41 9.17 28.93
N TRP A 274 11.43 10.04 28.81
CA TRP A 274 11.24 11.48 28.88
C TRP A 274 10.43 11.97 27.67
N TRP A 275 10.80 11.53 26.47
CA TRP A 275 10.04 11.82 25.25
C TRP A 275 8.61 11.30 25.31
N TYR A 276 8.39 10.10 25.84
CA TYR A 276 7.05 9.55 26.04
C TYR A 276 6.17 10.48 26.87
N ARG A 277 6.68 10.99 28.00
CA ARG A 277 5.92 11.94 28.83
C ARG A 277 5.59 13.23 28.07
N LYS A 278 6.53 13.74 27.27
CA LYS A 278 6.36 14.98 26.49
C LYS A 278 5.39 14.82 25.33
N LEU A 279 5.58 13.80 24.50
CA LEU A 279 4.69 13.50 23.38
C LEU A 279 3.30 13.09 23.84
N TRP A 280 3.19 12.36 24.96
CA TRP A 280 1.89 12.01 25.54
C TRP A 280 1.15 13.24 26.06
N GLN A 281 1.85 14.16 26.75
CA GLN A 281 1.27 15.42 27.19
C GLN A 281 0.79 16.24 25.98
N MET A 282 1.64 16.44 24.99
CA MET A 282 1.31 17.18 23.76
C MET A 282 0.12 16.57 23.02
N ARG A 283 0.09 15.24 22.88
CA ARG A 283 -1.05 14.50 22.32
C ARG A 283 -2.36 14.80 23.06
N CYS A 284 -2.33 14.77 24.39
CA CYS A 284 -3.51 15.04 25.21
C CYS A 284 -3.98 16.48 25.05
N GLU A 285 -3.06 17.45 25.08
CA GLU A 285 -3.35 18.87 24.85
C GLU A 285 -3.96 19.09 23.47
N TRP A 286 -3.36 18.52 22.43
CA TRP A 286 -3.84 18.65 21.05
C TRP A 286 -5.21 18.01 20.87
N ARG A 287 -5.41 16.80 21.42
CA ARG A 287 -6.71 16.12 21.36
C ARG A 287 -7.78 16.94 22.07
N GLU A 288 -7.46 17.54 23.21
CA GLU A 288 -8.38 18.40 23.93
C GLU A 288 -8.73 19.67 23.13
N GLU A 289 -7.74 20.34 22.53
CA GLU A 289 -7.98 21.50 21.66
C GLU A 289 -8.85 21.15 20.45
N GLN A 290 -8.65 19.98 19.84
CA GLN A 290 -9.51 19.47 18.77
C GLN A 290 -10.95 19.26 19.24
N LEU A 291 -11.15 18.63 20.40
CA LEU A 291 -12.49 18.42 20.96
C LEU A 291 -13.18 19.74 21.35
N ARG A 292 -12.43 20.75 21.79
CA ARG A 292 -12.96 22.11 22.03
C ARG A 292 -13.36 22.79 20.72
N ALA A 293 -12.59 22.62 19.63
CA ALA A 293 -12.90 23.20 18.33
C ALA A 293 -14.25 22.68 17.76
N VAL A 294 -14.53 21.41 18.03
CA VAL A 294 -15.78 20.71 17.65
C VAL A 294 -16.92 20.96 18.67
N CYS A 295 -16.68 21.78 19.71
CA CYS A 295 -17.64 22.11 20.77
C CYS A 295 -18.20 20.89 21.54
N LEU A 296 -17.42 19.82 21.63
CA LEU A 296 -17.74 18.63 22.43
C LEU A 296 -17.29 18.78 23.89
N VAL A 297 -16.31 19.65 24.15
CA VAL A 297 -15.82 19.98 25.50
C VAL A 297 -16.11 21.44 25.80
N ASN A 298 -16.84 21.69 26.90
CA ASN A 298 -17.16 23.04 27.35
C ASN A 298 -15.90 23.70 27.97
N LYS A 299 -15.68 25.00 27.73
CA LYS A 299 -14.51 25.75 28.26
C LYS A 299 -14.37 25.62 29.78
N LYS A 300 -15.49 25.46 30.50
CA LYS A 300 -15.54 25.33 31.97
C LYS A 300 -15.20 23.93 32.52
N ALA A 301 -15.19 22.90 31.67
CA ALA A 301 -14.94 21.52 32.09
C ALA A 301 -13.46 21.10 31.93
N SER A 302 -12.64 21.95 31.32
CA SER A 302 -11.21 21.66 31.13
C SER A 302 -10.41 21.93 32.40
N ARG A 303 -9.72 20.92 32.91
CA ARG A 303 -8.72 21.07 33.98
C ARG A 303 -7.41 21.75 33.51
N MET A 304 -7.15 21.79 32.20
CA MET A 304 -5.86 22.25 31.65
C MET A 304 -5.79 23.76 31.40
N SER A 305 -6.92 24.48 31.41
CA SER A 305 -6.91 25.95 31.26
C SER A 305 -6.33 26.69 32.48
N ALA A 306 -6.15 26.00 33.61
CA ALA A 306 -5.54 26.54 34.83
C ALA A 306 -4.01 26.37 34.88
N MET A 307 -3.40 25.71 33.88
CA MET A 307 -1.98 25.33 33.89
C MET A 307 -1.13 26.01 32.81
N ARG A 308 -1.66 27.03 32.12
CA ARG A 308 -0.84 27.93 31.27
C ARG A 308 -0.37 29.11 32.13
N PRO A 309 0.94 29.24 32.40
CA PRO A 309 1.51 30.49 32.93
C PRO A 309 1.46 31.62 31.90
#